data_AF-A0A0N8PT87-F1
#
_entry.id   AF-A0A0N8PT87-F1
#
_cell.length_a   1.000
_cell.length_b   1.000
_cell.length_c   1.000
_cell.angle_alpha   90.00
_cell.angle_beta   90.00
_cell.angle_gamma   90.00
#
_symmetry.space_group_name_H-M   'P 1'
#
loop_
_entity.id
_entity.type
_entity.pdbx_description
1 polymer ?
#
loop_
_entity_poly.entity_id
_entity_poly.type
_entity_poly.pdbx_seq_one_letter_code
_entity_poly.pdbx_strand_id
1 'polypeptide(L)'
;MPQPEDIHNQFHLLAAHRRTLVHYLKQEAMVGSAHTTPEISHGIYEARQAIRRIKLTLRAWQMTVEDLPDDEALVEPLLMPFVNQSSVPIYRFRAECEQDVDTLRTILGTRVMKIIKLNEAPFPDTIVEVHGNVSLAELQDAMRKIEDGHVMLQTVAQRENYTGERNYDLR
;
A
#
# COMPACT_ATOMS: atom_id res chain seq x y z
N MET A 1 -18.92 28.79 3.17
CA MET A 1 -19.79 28.06 4.12
C MET A 1 -21.10 27.79 3.39
N PRO A 2 -21.59 26.53 3.32
CA PRO A 2 -22.84 26.22 2.63
C PRO A 2 -24.04 26.83 3.36
N GLN A 3 -25.14 27.08 2.64
CA GLN A 3 -26.40 27.47 3.27
C GLN A 3 -27.11 26.24 3.86
N PRO A 4 -27.98 26.40 4.88
CA PRO A 4 -28.75 25.29 5.44
C PRO A 4 -29.57 24.51 4.40
N GLU A 5 -30.09 25.22 3.39
CA GLU A 5 -30.80 24.62 2.26
C GLU A 5 -29.90 23.72 1.41
N ASP A 6 -28.64 24.11 1.15
CA ASP A 6 -27.68 23.30 0.42
C ASP A 6 -27.40 21.98 1.16
N ILE A 7 -27.22 22.06 2.48
CA ILE A 7 -26.99 20.88 3.33
C ILE A 7 -28.21 19.95 3.27
N HIS A 8 -29.41 20.50 3.41
CA HIS A 8 -30.65 19.73 3.34
C HIS A 8 -30.82 19.04 1.98
N ASN A 9 -30.56 19.77 0.89
CA ASN A 9 -30.63 19.25 -0.46
C ASN A 9 -29.64 18.09 -0.67
N GLN A 10 -28.41 18.21 -0.16
CA GLN A 10 -27.43 17.12 -0.23
C GLN A 10 -27.88 15.88 0.54
N PHE A 11 -28.44 16.02 1.75
CA PHE A 11 -29.00 14.88 2.49
C PHE A 11 -30.19 14.24 1.77
N HIS A 12 -31.06 15.05 1.16
CA HIS A 12 -32.18 14.56 0.38
C HIS A 12 -31.70 13.76 -0.85
N LEU A 13 -30.71 14.26 -1.59
CA LEU A 13 -30.08 13.56 -2.70
C LEU A 13 -29.41 12.25 -2.24
N LEU A 14 -28.70 12.28 -1.12
CA LEU A 14 -28.07 11.09 -0.54
C LEU A 14 -29.11 10.00 -0.26
N ALA A 15 -30.23 10.37 0.37
CA ALA A 15 -31.32 9.43 0.65
C ALA A 15 -31.96 8.87 -0.63
N ALA A 16 -32.13 9.71 -1.66
CA ALA A 16 -32.66 9.28 -2.95
C ALA A 16 -31.74 8.26 -3.63
N HIS A 17 -30.44 8.55 -3.74
CA HIS A 17 -29.49 7.63 -4.37
C HIS A 17 -29.37 6.31 -3.61
N ARG A 18 -29.41 6.33 -2.26
CA ARG A 18 -29.42 5.10 -1.46
C ARG A 18 -30.64 4.23 -1.75
N ARG A 19 -31.83 4.82 -1.88
CA ARG A 19 -33.04 4.06 -2.26
C ARG A 19 -32.88 3.44 -3.64
N THR A 20 -32.39 4.20 -4.62
CA THR A 20 -32.13 3.70 -5.98
C THR A 20 -31.12 2.55 -5.98
N LEU A 21 -30.03 2.68 -5.23
CA LEU A 21 -29.02 1.63 -5.10
C LEU A 21 -29.60 0.33 -4.52
N VAL A 22 -30.43 0.43 -3.48
CA VAL A 22 -31.13 -0.74 -2.90
C VAL A 22 -32.00 -1.44 -3.94
N HIS A 23 -32.67 -0.70 -4.84
CA HIS A 23 -33.45 -1.32 -5.91
C HIS A 23 -32.58 -2.08 -6.90
N TYR A 24 -31.47 -1.49 -7.35
CA TYR A 24 -30.57 -2.17 -8.28
C TYR A 24 -29.88 -3.39 -7.65
N LEU A 25 -29.43 -3.30 -6.40
CA LEU A 25 -28.81 -4.43 -5.70
C LEU A 25 -29.80 -5.60 -5.52
N LYS A 26 -31.09 -5.31 -5.27
CA LYS A 26 -32.12 -6.35 -5.25
C LYS A 26 -32.31 -7.01 -6.62
N GLN A 27 -32.29 -6.24 -7.70
CA GLN A 27 -32.39 -6.78 -9.05
C GLN A 27 -31.18 -7.65 -9.41
N GLU A 28 -29.97 -7.18 -9.10
CA GLU A 28 -28.73 -7.95 -9.26
C GLU A 28 -28.77 -9.25 -8.46
N ALA A 29 -29.24 -9.22 -7.21
CA ALA A 29 -29.38 -10.42 -6.38
C ALA A 29 -30.41 -11.42 -6.92
N MET A 30 -31.46 -10.96 -7.63
CA MET A 30 -32.47 -11.84 -8.24
C MET A 30 -31.95 -12.53 -9.51
N VAL A 31 -31.14 -11.84 -10.32
CA VAL A 31 -30.64 -12.34 -11.60
C VAL A 31 -29.29 -13.07 -11.46
N GLY A 32 -28.53 -12.71 -10.42
CA GLY A 32 -27.15 -13.13 -10.21
C GLY A 32 -26.15 -12.22 -10.93
N SER A 33 -25.01 -11.96 -10.29
CA SER A 33 -23.98 -11.04 -10.79
C SER A 33 -23.46 -11.42 -12.17
N ALA A 34 -23.31 -12.72 -12.47
CA ALA A 34 -22.85 -13.23 -13.77
C ALA A 34 -23.82 -12.98 -14.93
N HIS A 35 -25.10 -12.69 -14.64
CA HIS A 35 -26.16 -12.50 -15.63
C HIS A 35 -26.81 -11.11 -15.54
N THR A 36 -26.25 -10.23 -14.72
CA THR A 36 -26.77 -8.89 -14.53
C THR A 36 -26.62 -8.08 -15.82
N THR A 37 -27.68 -7.36 -16.19
CA THR A 37 -27.67 -6.56 -17.41
C THR A 37 -26.73 -5.36 -17.25
N PRO A 38 -26.10 -4.89 -18.34
CA PRO A 38 -25.24 -3.70 -18.30
C PRO A 38 -25.93 -2.47 -17.69
N GLU A 39 -27.25 -2.34 -17.88
CA GLU A 39 -28.05 -1.27 -17.31
C GLU A 39 -28.06 -1.30 -15.77
N ILE A 40 -28.27 -2.46 -15.16
CA ILE A 40 -28.27 -2.61 -13.70
C ILE A 40 -26.85 -2.39 -13.16
N SER A 41 -25.83 -2.99 -13.78
CA SER A 41 -24.44 -2.80 -13.36
C SER A 41 -24.01 -1.33 -13.45
N HIS A 42 -24.41 -0.63 -14.52
CA HIS A 42 -24.14 0.79 -14.67
C HIS A 42 -24.91 1.63 -13.63
N GLY A 43 -26.19 1.34 -13.40
CA GLY A 43 -27.00 2.03 -12.39
C GLY A 43 -26.45 1.88 -10.96
N ILE A 44 -25.95 0.70 -10.59
CA ILE A 44 -25.25 0.47 -9.31
C ILE A 44 -24.00 1.34 -9.23
N TYR A 45 -23.18 1.34 -10.28
CA TYR A 45 -21.95 2.13 -10.32
C TYR A 45 -22.24 3.62 -10.19
N GLU A 46 -23.18 4.16 -10.96
CA GLU A 46 -23.55 5.57 -10.92
C GLU A 46 -24.11 5.98 -9.55
N ALA A 47 -25.02 5.19 -8.97
CA ALA A 47 -25.59 5.47 -7.66
C ALA A 47 -24.51 5.52 -6.57
N ARG A 48 -23.55 4.57 -6.58
CA ARG A 48 -22.42 4.57 -5.64
C ARG A 48 -21.49 5.76 -5.83
N GLN A 49 -21.17 6.14 -7.07
CA GLN A 49 -20.34 7.34 -7.34
C GLN A 49 -21.03 8.63 -6.86
N ALA A 50 -22.34 8.75 -7.08
CA ALA A 50 -23.12 9.89 -6.60
C ALA A 50 -23.13 9.96 -5.06
N ILE A 51 -23.39 8.84 -4.37
CA ILE A 51 -23.33 8.73 -2.91
C ILE A 51 -21.95 9.16 -2.39
N ARG A 52 -20.87 8.66 -2.99
CA ARG A 52 -19.49 9.01 -2.62
C ARG A 52 -19.24 10.51 -2.76
N ARG A 53 -19.62 11.12 -3.88
CA ARG A 53 -19.45 12.55 -4.14
C ARG A 53 -20.22 13.41 -3.12
N ILE A 54 -21.47 13.04 -2.83
CA ILE A 54 -22.32 13.76 -1.87
C ILE A 54 -21.72 13.67 -0.46
N LYS A 55 -21.30 12.49 -0.03
CA LYS A 55 -20.67 12.27 1.29
C LYS A 55 -19.38 13.08 1.44
N LEU A 56 -18.52 13.10 0.41
CA LEU A 56 -17.32 13.94 0.42
C LEU A 56 -17.66 15.43 0.55
N THR A 57 -18.69 15.90 -0.16
CA THR A 57 -19.15 17.29 -0.11
C THR A 57 -19.66 17.65 1.30
N LEU A 58 -20.52 16.82 1.87
CA LEU A 58 -21.06 17.00 3.22
C LEU A 58 -19.93 17.00 4.28
N ARG A 59 -18.95 16.09 4.16
CA ARG A 59 -17.78 16.03 5.06
C ARG A 59 -16.86 17.25 4.91
N ALA A 60 -16.67 17.75 3.69
CA ALA A 60 -15.92 19.00 3.46
C ALA A 60 -16.60 20.21 4.13
N TRP A 61 -17.91 20.13 4.33
CA TRP A 61 -18.69 21.10 5.12
C TRP A 61 -18.77 20.76 6.60
N GLN A 62 -17.96 19.82 7.09
CA GLN A 62 -17.90 19.36 8.48
C GLN A 62 -19.20 18.72 8.99
N MET A 63 -20.07 18.25 8.10
CA MET A 63 -21.25 17.47 8.47
C MET A 63 -20.89 16.00 8.69
N THR A 64 -21.38 15.42 9.78
CA THR A 64 -21.25 13.98 10.04
C THR A 64 -22.22 13.21 9.15
N VAL A 65 -21.70 12.25 8.37
CA VAL A 65 -22.50 11.39 7.49
C VAL A 65 -22.08 9.94 7.69
N GLU A 66 -23.06 9.11 8.04
CA GLU A 66 -22.91 7.67 8.25
C GLU A 66 -22.48 6.93 6.98
N ASP A 67 -21.59 5.95 7.13
CA ASP A 67 -21.20 5.01 6.08
C ASP A 67 -22.05 3.73 6.19
N LEU A 68 -22.94 3.50 5.21
CA LEU A 68 -23.71 2.26 5.13
C LEU A 68 -22.94 1.22 4.29
N PRO A 69 -23.07 -0.09 4.60
CA PRO A 69 -22.31 -1.14 3.92
C PRO A 69 -22.54 -1.20 2.41
N ASP A 70 -23.76 -0.89 1.95
CA ASP A 70 -24.12 -0.94 0.53
C ASP A 70 -23.62 0.28 -0.27
N ASP A 71 -23.28 1.39 0.40
CA ASP A 71 -22.86 2.66 -0.24
C ASP A 71 -21.62 2.48 -1.11
N GLU A 72 -20.78 1.52 -0.75
CA GLU A 72 -19.60 1.13 -1.51
C GLU A 72 -19.78 -0.29 -2.04
N ALA A 73 -19.08 -0.62 -3.11
CA ALA A 73 -19.02 -2.02 -3.51
C ALA A 73 -18.43 -2.79 -2.33
N LEU A 74 -19.10 -3.89 -1.92
CA LEU A 74 -18.44 -4.94 -1.18
C LEU A 74 -17.28 -5.37 -2.07
N VAL A 75 -16.11 -4.84 -1.78
CA VAL A 75 -14.87 -5.40 -2.27
C VAL A 75 -14.90 -6.79 -1.68
N GLU A 76 -15.24 -7.80 -2.47
CA GLU A 76 -15.01 -9.18 -2.04
C GLU A 76 -13.59 -9.22 -1.46
N PRO A 77 -13.37 -9.85 -0.30
CA PRO A 77 -12.05 -9.89 0.33
C PRO A 77 -11.08 -10.80 -0.41
N LEU A 78 -11.16 -10.85 -1.75
CA LEU A 78 -10.16 -11.48 -2.60
C LEU A 78 -9.02 -10.54 -2.95
N LEU A 79 -9.11 -9.24 -2.67
CA LEU A 79 -7.96 -8.33 -2.70
C LEU A 79 -8.19 -7.10 -1.82
N MET A 80 -7.88 -7.18 -0.53
CA MET A 80 -7.18 -6.07 0.14
C MET A 80 -6.16 -6.65 1.14
N PRO A 81 -4.97 -6.03 1.20
CA PRO A 81 -4.89 -4.86 2.03
C PRO A 81 -4.48 -3.64 1.21
N PHE A 82 -5.39 -2.65 1.12
CA PHE A 82 -4.97 -1.25 1.12
C PHE A 82 -5.07 -0.69 2.55
N VAL A 83 -4.54 -1.45 3.52
CA VAL A 83 -3.65 -0.78 4.48
C VAL A 83 -2.50 -0.30 3.62
N ASN A 84 -2.17 0.99 3.69
CA ASN A 84 -1.00 1.58 3.06
C ASN A 84 0.09 0.51 2.96
N GLN A 85 0.32 -0.05 1.77
CA GLN A 85 1.45 -0.93 1.58
C GLN A 85 2.62 0.05 1.69
N SER A 86 3.10 0.23 2.92
CA SER A 86 4.53 0.25 3.16
C SER A 86 5.03 -0.96 2.40
N SER A 87 5.35 -0.77 1.11
CA SER A 87 6.21 -1.67 0.38
C SER A 87 7.33 -1.91 1.35
N VAL A 88 7.39 -3.14 1.90
CA VAL A 88 8.39 -3.49 2.91
C VAL A 88 9.70 -2.99 2.33
N PRO A 89 10.36 -2.01 2.96
CA PRO A 89 11.41 -1.28 2.28
C PRO A 89 12.48 -2.29 1.87
N ILE A 90 12.73 -2.30 0.56
CA ILE A 90 13.69 -3.21 -0.05
C ILE A 90 14.99 -2.44 -0.16
N TYR A 91 16.04 -2.95 0.46
CA TYR A 91 17.37 -2.40 0.36
C TYR A 91 18.26 -3.32 -0.44
N ARG A 92 19.19 -2.73 -1.19
CA ARG A 92 20.23 -3.43 -1.94
C ARG A 92 21.60 -2.94 -1.49
N PHE A 93 22.55 -3.86 -1.37
CA PHE A 93 23.96 -3.57 -1.11
C PHE A 93 24.86 -4.68 -1.64
N ARG A 94 26.17 -4.42 -1.71
CA ARG A 94 27.20 -5.42 -1.98
C ARG A 94 27.78 -5.93 -0.67
N ALA A 95 28.03 -7.22 -0.60
CA ALA A 95 28.78 -7.86 0.48
C ALA A 95 30.02 -8.53 -0.11
N GLU A 96 31.16 -8.36 0.56
CA GLU A 96 32.43 -9.01 0.16
C GLU A 96 32.39 -10.51 0.46
N CYS A 97 31.67 -10.92 1.51
CA CYS A 97 31.51 -12.33 1.83
C CYS A 97 30.10 -12.68 2.34
N GLU A 98 29.78 -13.98 2.31
CA GLU A 98 28.51 -14.48 2.83
C GLU A 98 28.39 -14.38 4.36
N GLN A 99 29.52 -14.45 5.06
CA GLN A 99 29.56 -14.44 6.52
C GLN A 99 29.06 -13.09 7.10
N ASP A 100 29.33 -11.98 6.42
CA ASP A 100 28.82 -10.66 6.84
C ASP A 100 27.30 -10.57 6.68
N VAL A 101 26.75 -11.19 5.64
CA VAL A 101 25.30 -11.25 5.38
C VAL A 101 24.60 -12.04 6.48
N ASP A 102 25.19 -13.17 6.90
CA ASP A 102 24.64 -14.00 7.97
C ASP A 102 24.76 -13.31 9.35
N THR A 103 25.84 -12.57 9.57
CA THR A 103 26.02 -11.74 10.77
C THR A 103 24.98 -10.63 10.82
N LEU A 104 24.74 -9.94 9.70
CA LEU A 104 23.69 -8.93 9.58
C LEU A 104 22.31 -9.52 9.87
N ARG A 105 22.03 -10.71 9.35
CA ARG A 105 20.77 -11.43 9.60
C ARG A 105 20.57 -11.71 11.08
N THR A 106 21.64 -12.12 11.77
CA THR A 106 21.62 -12.35 13.22
C THR A 106 21.34 -11.06 14.00
N ILE A 107 22.01 -9.96 13.62
CA ILE A 107 21.85 -8.64 14.28
C ILE A 107 20.42 -8.10 14.10
N LEU A 108 19.87 -8.20 12.89
CA LEU A 108 18.54 -7.69 12.58
C LEU A 108 17.41 -8.60 13.05
N GLY A 109 17.69 -9.90 13.22
CA GLY A 109 16.77 -10.88 13.79
C GLY A 109 15.42 -10.93 13.08
N THR A 110 14.34 -10.81 13.85
CA THR A 110 12.95 -10.87 13.35
C THR A 110 12.51 -9.62 12.58
N ARG A 111 13.35 -8.58 12.51
CA ARG A 111 13.04 -7.33 11.77
C ARG A 111 13.23 -7.49 10.25
N VAL A 112 13.99 -8.50 9.84
CA VAL A 112 14.19 -8.86 8.43
C VAL A 112 13.31 -10.04 8.09
N MET A 113 12.45 -9.86 7.09
CA MET A 113 11.55 -10.88 6.58
C MET A 113 12.25 -11.81 5.60
N LYS A 114 13.10 -11.25 4.73
CA LYS A 114 13.76 -11.99 3.66
C LYS A 114 15.09 -11.36 3.29
N ILE A 115 16.11 -12.21 3.09
CA ILE A 115 17.38 -11.83 2.48
C ILE A 115 17.55 -12.67 1.21
N ILE A 116 17.80 -12.00 0.08
CA ILE A 116 18.04 -12.64 -1.21
C ILE A 116 19.49 -12.35 -1.61
N LYS A 117 20.26 -13.39 -1.88
CA LYS A 117 21.61 -13.29 -2.44
C LYS A 117 21.48 -13.38 -3.96
N LEU A 118 21.82 -12.30 -4.67
CA LEU A 118 21.90 -12.21 -6.11
C LEU A 118 23.38 -12.32 -6.49
N ASN A 119 23.78 -13.46 -7.03
CA ASN A 119 25.13 -13.64 -7.55
C ASN A 119 25.11 -13.29 -9.05
N GLU A 120 25.49 -12.06 -9.37
CA GLU A 120 25.61 -11.60 -10.76
C GLU A 120 27.08 -11.73 -11.19
N ALA A 121 27.37 -12.76 -12.00
CA ALA A 121 28.65 -12.85 -12.72
C ALA A 121 28.87 -11.55 -13.53
N PRO A 122 30.10 -11.00 -13.63
CA PRO A 122 31.39 -11.64 -13.37
C PRO A 122 32.11 -11.19 -12.09
N PHE A 123 31.43 -10.49 -11.17
CA PHE A 123 32.08 -9.96 -9.97
C PHE A 123 32.10 -11.00 -8.83
N PRO A 124 33.15 -11.04 -7.99
CA PRO A 124 33.19 -11.93 -6.83
C PRO A 124 32.24 -11.48 -5.71
N ASP A 125 31.79 -10.23 -5.73
CA ASP A 125 30.92 -9.65 -4.72
C ASP A 125 29.49 -10.17 -4.83
N THR A 126 28.86 -10.45 -3.69
CA THR A 126 27.45 -10.84 -3.64
C THR A 126 26.57 -9.60 -3.52
N ILE A 127 25.62 -9.43 -4.44
CA ILE A 127 24.56 -8.43 -4.27
C ILE A 127 23.52 -9.02 -3.35
N VAL A 128 23.09 -8.25 -2.36
CA VAL A 128 22.14 -8.69 -1.35
C VAL A 128 20.92 -7.78 -1.37
N GLU A 129 19.73 -8.38 -1.45
CA GLU A 129 18.48 -7.68 -1.20
C GLU A 129 17.96 -8.03 0.19
N VAL A 130 17.63 -7.01 0.98
CA VAL A 130 17.01 -7.17 2.30
C VAL A 130 15.60 -6.59 2.25
N HIS A 131 14.64 -7.41 2.63
CA HIS A 131 13.25 -7.03 2.83
C HIS A 131 12.97 -7.09 4.32
N GLY A 132 12.65 -5.96 4.93
CA GLY A 132 12.33 -5.93 6.36
C GLY A 132 11.66 -4.63 6.78
N ASN A 133 11.09 -4.64 7.98
CA ASN A 133 10.54 -3.42 8.59
C ASN A 133 11.66 -2.69 9.34
N VAL A 134 12.67 -2.26 8.60
CA VAL A 134 13.89 -1.60 9.09
C VAL A 134 14.09 -0.34 8.26
N SER A 135 14.38 0.79 8.93
CA SER A 135 14.75 2.02 8.24
C SER A 135 16.17 1.96 7.69
N LEU A 136 16.51 2.78 6.68
CA LEU A 136 17.86 2.81 6.11
C LEU A 136 18.92 3.09 7.18
N ALA A 137 18.63 4.01 8.10
CA ALA A 137 19.53 4.36 9.20
C ALA A 137 19.77 3.18 10.15
N GLU A 138 18.72 2.45 10.55
CA GLU A 138 18.87 1.26 11.39
C GLU A 138 19.64 0.14 10.68
N LEU A 139 19.47 -0.01 9.37
CA LEU A 139 20.21 -0.97 8.57
C LEU A 139 21.70 -0.61 8.51
N GLN A 140 22.01 0.67 8.31
CA GLN A 140 23.38 1.19 8.34
C GLN A 140 24.03 1.02 9.71
N ASP A 141 23.29 1.29 10.79
CA ASP A 141 23.75 1.09 12.17
C ASP A 141 24.03 -0.38 12.49
N ALA A 142 23.27 -1.30 11.91
CA ALA A 142 23.55 -2.74 12.02
C ALA A 142 24.82 -3.12 11.25
N MET A 143 25.03 -2.58 10.05
CA MET A 143 26.24 -2.82 9.24
C MET A 143 27.51 -2.29 9.90
N ARG A 144 27.46 -1.14 10.58
CA ARG A 144 28.59 -0.57 11.35
C ARG A 144 29.10 -1.49 12.46
N LYS A 145 28.29 -2.44 12.93
CA LYS A 145 28.65 -3.39 14.00
C LYS A 145 29.36 -4.64 13.46
N ILE A 146 29.41 -4.80 12.14
CA ILE A 146 30.08 -5.92 11.47
C ILE A 146 31.51 -5.49 11.20
N GLU A 147 32.48 -6.31 11.61
CA GLU A 147 33.91 -6.00 11.54
C GLU A 147 34.37 -5.62 10.12
N ASP A 148 33.78 -6.24 9.10
CA ASP A 148 34.06 -5.96 7.68
C ASP A 148 32.83 -5.44 6.90
N GLY A 149 31.85 -4.86 7.59
CA GLY A 149 30.60 -4.37 6.98
C GLY A 149 30.74 -3.11 6.10
N HIS A 150 31.96 -2.67 5.81
CA HIS A 150 32.23 -1.36 5.20
C HIS A 150 31.71 -1.26 3.77
N VAL A 151 31.83 -2.31 2.95
CA VAL A 151 31.26 -2.34 1.59
C VAL A 151 29.75 -2.33 1.62
N MET A 152 29.16 -3.04 2.58
CA MET A 152 27.70 -3.06 2.75
C MET A 152 27.21 -1.66 3.10
N LEU A 153 27.85 -1.00 4.06
CA LEU A 153 27.52 0.35 4.49
C LEU A 153 27.66 1.39 3.37
N GLN A 154 28.73 1.29 2.56
CA GLN A 154 29.00 2.24 1.49
C GLN A 154 28.09 2.05 0.26
N THR A 155 27.48 0.87 0.10
CA THR A 155 26.66 0.55 -1.08
C THR A 155 25.18 0.39 -0.77
N VAL A 156 24.79 0.42 0.51
CA VAL A 156 23.38 0.25 0.90
C VAL A 156 22.52 1.42 0.46
N ALA A 157 21.50 1.10 -0.33
CA ALA A 157 20.48 2.03 -0.76
C ALA A 157 19.12 1.33 -0.85
N GLN A 158 18.05 2.11 -0.91
CA GLN A 158 16.75 1.57 -1.30
C GLN A 158 16.84 1.01 -2.72
N ARG A 159 16.12 -0.07 -3.01
CA ARG A 159 16.15 -0.77 -4.31
C ARG A 159 15.96 0.16 -5.50
N GLU A 160 15.08 1.15 -5.38
CA GLU A 160 14.79 2.14 -6.43
C GLU A 160 15.95 3.12 -6.68
N ASN A 161 16.79 3.34 -5.67
CA ASN A 161 17.90 4.30 -5.70
C ASN A 161 19.27 3.60 -5.73
N TYR A 162 19.30 2.27 -5.89
CA TYR A 162 20.53 1.50 -5.82
C TYR A 162 21.32 1.57 -7.14
N THR A 163 22.50 2.16 -7.08
CA THR A 163 23.42 2.29 -8.23
C THR A 163 24.55 1.25 -8.22
N GLY A 164 24.82 0.62 -7.07
CA GLY A 164 25.96 -0.27 -6.87
C GLY A 164 27.32 0.43 -6.68
N GLU A 165 27.34 1.77 -6.72
CA GLU A 165 28.53 2.58 -6.46
C GLU A 165 28.77 2.76 -4.95
N ARG A 166 30.04 2.87 -4.55
CA ARG A 166 30.43 3.11 -3.16
C ARG A 166 30.29 4.59 -2.83
N ASN A 167 29.51 4.90 -1.79
CA ASN A 167 29.44 6.21 -1.17
C ASN A 167 30.48 6.31 -0.04
N TYR A 168 31.63 6.91 -0.35
CA TYR A 168 32.76 7.06 0.58
C TYR A 168 32.52 8.06 1.72
N ASP A 169 31.44 8.83 1.67
CA ASP A 169 31.05 9.74 2.76
C ASP A 169 30.45 8.97 3.95
N LEU A 170 30.04 7.71 3.74
CA LEU A 170 29.57 6.81 4.78
C LEU A 170 30.78 6.07 5.40
N ARG A 171 31.18 6.51 6.61
CA ARG A 171 32.18 5.88 7.47
C ARG A 171 31.56 5.41 8.78
#